data_AF-F2SE22-F1
#
_entry.id   AF-F2SE22-F1
#
_cell.length_a   1.000
_cell.length_b   1.000
_cell.length_c   1.000
_cell.angle_alpha   90.00
_cell.angle_beta   90.00
_cell.angle_gamma   90.00
#
_symmetry.space_group_name_H-M   'P 1'
#
loop_
_entity.id
_entity.type
_entity.pdbx_description
1 polymer ?
#
loop_
_entity_poly.entity_id
_entity_poly.type
_entity_poly.pdbx_seq_one_letter_code
_entity_poly.pdbx_strand_id
1 'polypeptide(L)'
;MQEPHHRKIELQSTADLSYLYTNTLTVAREKLDLHFPPSANDDSDPMKERVRSLVDGFINKTFTSAIPSISINGIDTTDSSSKQKGPSKDEQPINLESLLTTRESIEYEPFDTELAARLTSLYAQLESLTTTVAQMRRDAPLKAAKAYEEALNNALSHDDEEDEEGGYMDEDYEADDVPVDADMDEQHRQEAERKRDIERIQRMLQKHPEWLLQAPLGTEQVQERWRDGEISDVYARSLETLFKLQGEGSGIGYGDEDEEDGGGSSAMGGTNAGAPLATTVGKAERARLATGVVEKM
;
A
#
# COMPACT_ATOMS: atom_id res chain seq x y z
N MET A 1 -3.76 13.45 -72.94
CA MET A 1 -4.06 12.94 -71.59
C MET A 1 -4.70 11.57 -71.81
N GLN A 2 -4.06 10.49 -71.38
CA GLN A 2 -4.63 9.15 -71.53
C GLN A 2 -5.84 9.06 -70.59
N GLU A 3 -7.01 8.76 -71.15
CA GLU A 3 -8.16 8.38 -70.34
C GLU A 3 -7.84 7.08 -69.58
N PRO A 4 -8.29 6.93 -68.32
CA PRO A 4 -8.08 5.69 -67.58
C PRO A 4 -8.74 4.53 -68.32
N HIS A 5 -7.92 3.59 -68.82
CA HIS A 5 -8.36 2.44 -69.61
C HIS A 5 -9.19 1.38 -68.82
N HIS A 6 -9.44 1.61 -67.52
CA HIS A 6 -10.17 0.68 -66.66
C HIS A 6 -11.26 1.40 -65.86
N ARG A 7 -12.39 0.69 -65.68
CA ARG A 7 -13.49 1.14 -64.83
C ARG A 7 -13.06 1.09 -63.37
N LYS A 8 -13.28 2.18 -62.64
CA LYS A 8 -13.06 2.25 -61.19
C LYS A 8 -14.12 1.46 -60.43
N ILE A 9 -13.75 1.01 -59.23
CA ILE A 9 -14.65 0.33 -58.30
C ILE A 9 -15.49 1.42 -57.62
N GLU A 10 -16.80 1.43 -57.91
CA GLU A 10 -17.74 2.38 -57.30
C GLU A 10 -18.23 1.83 -55.96
N LEU A 11 -18.01 2.60 -54.90
CA LEU A 11 -18.59 2.37 -53.57
C LEU A 11 -19.73 3.38 -53.31
N GLN A 12 -20.75 2.95 -52.57
CA GLN A 12 -21.87 3.85 -52.20
C GLN A 12 -21.47 4.80 -51.07
N SER A 13 -20.51 4.39 -50.23
CA SER A 13 -20.08 5.18 -49.09
C SER A 13 -18.64 4.84 -48.67
N THR A 14 -18.04 5.70 -47.83
CA THR A 14 -16.78 5.38 -47.14
C THR A 14 -16.96 4.25 -46.12
N ALA A 15 -18.17 4.04 -45.61
CA ALA A 15 -18.50 2.94 -44.72
C ALA A 15 -18.35 1.57 -45.40
N ASP A 16 -18.65 1.47 -46.69
CA ASP A 16 -18.45 0.24 -47.46
C ASP A 16 -16.97 -0.15 -47.51
N LEU A 17 -16.08 0.84 -47.71
CA LEU A 17 -14.63 0.62 -47.70
C LEU A 17 -14.16 0.16 -46.32
N SER A 18 -14.64 0.80 -45.26
CA SER A 18 -14.34 0.41 -43.88
C SER A 18 -14.84 -1.01 -43.56
N TYR A 19 -16.05 -1.36 -44.01
CA TYR A 19 -16.60 -2.70 -43.86
C TYR A 19 -15.74 -3.74 -44.59
N LEU A 20 -15.34 -3.48 -45.84
CA LEU A 20 -14.46 -4.38 -46.59
C LEU A 20 -13.10 -4.55 -45.89
N TYR A 21 -12.53 -3.47 -45.38
CA TYR A 21 -11.26 -3.51 -44.65
C TYR A 21 -11.38 -4.33 -43.34
N THR A 22 -12.40 -4.06 -42.53
CA THR A 22 -12.60 -4.78 -41.25
C THR A 22 -13.00 -6.24 -41.45
N ASN A 23 -13.82 -6.55 -42.44
CA ASN A 23 -14.21 -7.93 -42.78
C ASN A 23 -13.01 -8.73 -43.31
N THR A 24 -12.17 -8.14 -44.15
CA THR A 24 -10.94 -8.84 -44.62
C THR A 24 -9.98 -9.12 -43.46
N LEU A 25 -9.85 -8.18 -42.53
CA LEU A 25 -9.01 -8.32 -41.34
C LEU A 25 -9.52 -9.43 -40.41
N THR A 26 -10.82 -9.46 -40.10
CA THR A 26 -11.43 -10.50 -39.26
C THR A 26 -11.30 -11.89 -39.88
N VAL A 27 -11.67 -12.04 -41.15
CA VAL A 27 -11.54 -13.32 -41.88
C VAL A 27 -10.07 -13.76 -41.98
N ALA A 28 -9.14 -12.83 -42.16
CA ALA A 28 -7.71 -13.16 -42.18
C ALA A 28 -7.24 -13.70 -40.82
N ARG A 29 -7.69 -13.12 -39.71
CA ARG A 29 -7.38 -13.61 -38.35
C ARG A 29 -7.99 -14.97 -38.08
N GLU A 30 -9.27 -15.16 -38.39
CA GLU A 30 -9.95 -16.47 -38.24
C GLU A 30 -9.22 -17.57 -39.03
N LYS A 31 -8.80 -17.28 -40.27
CA LYS A 31 -8.03 -18.23 -41.08
C LYS A 31 -6.65 -18.51 -40.51
N LEU A 32 -5.98 -17.49 -39.96
CA LEU A 32 -4.70 -17.66 -39.32
C LEU A 32 -4.84 -18.58 -38.10
N ASP A 33 -5.84 -18.35 -37.25
CA ASP A 33 -6.08 -19.18 -36.07
C ASP A 33 -6.44 -20.63 -36.44
N LEU A 34 -7.18 -20.86 -37.53
CA LEU A 34 -7.53 -22.21 -38.00
C LEU A 34 -6.33 -22.99 -38.57
N HIS A 35 -5.40 -22.30 -39.24
CA HIS A 35 -4.29 -22.94 -39.98
C HIS A 35 -2.96 -22.96 -39.22
N PHE A 36 -2.92 -22.41 -38.01
CA PHE A 36 -1.75 -22.56 -37.14
C PHE A 36 -1.77 -23.93 -36.42
N PRO A 37 -0.59 -24.56 -36.21
CA PRO A 37 -0.53 -25.83 -35.52
C PRO A 37 -1.03 -25.69 -34.07
N PRO A 38 -1.71 -26.71 -33.50
CA PRO A 38 -2.32 -26.63 -32.17
C PRO A 38 -1.31 -26.40 -31.03
N SER A 39 -0.02 -26.68 -31.25
CA SER A 39 1.08 -26.36 -30.33
C SER A 39 1.46 -24.87 -30.28
N ALA A 40 1.00 -24.08 -31.25
CA ALA A 40 1.24 -22.66 -31.41
C ALA A 40 -0.05 -21.84 -31.25
N ASN A 41 -1.11 -22.45 -30.70
CA ASN A 41 -2.39 -21.77 -30.50
C ASN A 41 -2.45 -20.92 -29.21
N ASP A 42 -1.35 -20.88 -28.44
CA ASP A 42 -1.22 -19.90 -27.37
C ASP A 42 -1.14 -18.48 -27.97
N ASP A 43 -1.90 -17.55 -27.40
CA ASP A 43 -1.92 -16.15 -27.84
C ASP A 43 -0.55 -15.45 -27.72
N SER A 44 0.41 -16.06 -27.03
CA SER A 44 1.76 -15.55 -26.79
C SER A 44 2.84 -16.10 -27.75
N ASP A 45 2.49 -16.83 -28.80
CA ASP A 45 3.50 -17.33 -29.76
C ASP A 45 4.11 -16.17 -30.60
N PRO A 46 5.43 -15.90 -30.50
CA PRO A 46 6.08 -14.86 -31.30
C PRO A 46 6.00 -15.11 -32.82
N MET A 47 5.90 -16.38 -33.27
CA MET A 47 5.77 -16.67 -34.70
C MET A 47 4.37 -16.34 -35.23
N LYS A 48 3.32 -16.67 -34.45
CA LYS A 48 1.94 -16.28 -34.73
C LYS A 48 1.80 -14.77 -34.85
N GLU A 49 2.39 -14.02 -33.92
CA GLU A 49 2.36 -12.56 -33.93
C GLU A 49 3.08 -11.95 -35.13
N ARG A 50 4.24 -12.50 -35.51
CA ARG A 50 4.96 -12.04 -36.72
C ARG A 50 4.15 -12.27 -38.00
N VAL A 51 3.50 -13.43 -38.13
CA VAL A 51 2.67 -13.72 -39.31
C VAL A 51 1.44 -12.80 -39.33
N ARG A 52 0.80 -12.57 -38.18
CA ARG A 52 -0.29 -11.59 -38.04
C ARG A 52 0.16 -10.21 -38.53
N SER A 53 1.31 -9.72 -38.06
CA SER A 53 1.87 -8.42 -38.48
C SER A 53 2.14 -8.35 -39.99
N LEU A 54 2.66 -9.41 -40.61
CA LEU A 54 2.90 -9.48 -42.06
C LEU A 54 1.59 -9.45 -42.86
N VAL A 55 0.56 -10.16 -42.38
CA VAL A 55 -0.76 -10.20 -43.01
C VAL A 55 -1.45 -8.84 -42.88
N ASP A 56 -1.46 -8.24 -41.70
CA ASP A 56 -2.02 -6.90 -41.46
C ASP A 56 -1.30 -5.85 -42.33
N GLY A 57 0.03 -5.93 -42.44
CA GLY A 57 0.83 -5.08 -43.34
C GLY A 57 0.51 -5.29 -44.82
N PHE A 58 0.28 -6.54 -45.24
CA PHE A 58 -0.13 -6.86 -46.61
C PHE A 58 -1.51 -6.28 -46.94
N ILE A 59 -2.50 -6.48 -46.06
CA ILE A 59 -3.85 -5.93 -46.20
C ILE A 59 -3.78 -4.41 -46.34
N ASN A 60 -3.06 -3.73 -45.45
CA ASN A 60 -2.86 -2.28 -45.53
C ASN A 60 -2.27 -1.83 -46.86
N LYS A 61 -1.23 -2.50 -47.34
CA LYS A 61 -0.62 -2.20 -48.64
C LYS A 61 -1.58 -2.42 -49.81
N THR A 62 -2.36 -3.50 -49.78
CA THR A 62 -3.35 -3.80 -50.82
C THR A 62 -4.44 -2.75 -50.88
N PHE A 63 -5.04 -2.39 -49.74
CA PHE A 63 -6.06 -1.35 -49.71
C PHE A 63 -5.49 0.01 -50.11
N THR A 64 -4.31 0.39 -49.60
CA THR A 64 -3.64 1.65 -49.98
C THR A 64 -3.37 1.72 -51.49
N SER A 65 -2.89 0.62 -52.08
CA SER A 65 -2.67 0.53 -53.53
C SER A 65 -3.97 0.52 -54.33
N ALA A 66 -5.08 0.10 -53.74
CA ALA A 66 -6.39 0.05 -54.38
C ALA A 66 -7.15 1.38 -54.35
N ILE A 67 -6.86 2.28 -53.38
CA ILE A 67 -7.49 3.61 -53.25
C ILE A 67 -7.62 4.35 -54.60
N PRO A 68 -6.57 4.55 -55.42
CA PRO A 68 -6.70 5.32 -56.66
C PRO A 68 -7.60 4.65 -57.73
N SER A 69 -7.93 3.37 -57.55
CA SER A 69 -8.85 2.62 -58.40
C SER A 69 -10.28 2.57 -57.84
N ILE A 70 -10.55 3.24 -56.72
CA ILE A 70 -11.85 3.29 -56.03
C ILE A 70 -12.44 4.70 -56.14
N SER A 71 -13.68 4.78 -56.57
CA SER A 71 -14.53 5.98 -56.56
C SER A 71 -15.66 5.80 -55.56
N ILE A 72 -16.03 6.88 -54.85
CA ILE A 72 -17.11 6.87 -53.87
C ILE A 72 -18.17 7.85 -54.37
N ASN A 73 -19.36 7.33 -54.70
CA ASN A 73 -20.44 8.11 -55.33
C ASN A 73 -19.99 8.89 -56.58
N GLY A 74 -19.16 8.28 -57.43
CA GLY A 74 -18.62 8.93 -58.63
C GLY A 74 -17.56 10.01 -58.38
N ILE A 75 -17.14 10.23 -57.12
CA ILE A 75 -16.04 11.11 -56.78
C ILE A 75 -14.77 10.28 -56.65
N ASP A 76 -13.69 10.72 -57.29
CA ASP A 76 -12.39 10.09 -57.13
C ASP A 76 -11.85 10.37 -55.72
N THR A 77 -11.35 9.32 -55.07
CA THR A 77 -10.79 9.43 -53.71
C THR A 77 -9.51 10.26 -53.69
N THR A 78 -8.78 10.30 -54.80
CA THR A 78 -7.61 11.17 -55.04
C THR A 78 -8.03 12.65 -55.16
N ASP A 79 -9.11 12.94 -55.88
CA ASP A 79 -9.62 14.30 -56.10
C ASP A 79 -10.19 14.92 -54.81
N SER A 80 -10.79 14.10 -53.94
CA SER A 80 -11.35 14.54 -52.65
C SER A 80 -10.27 15.08 -51.70
N SER A 81 -9.04 14.57 -51.79
CA SER A 81 -7.89 15.05 -51.01
C SER A 81 -7.30 16.36 -51.54
N SER A 82 -7.52 16.67 -52.83
CA SER A 82 -6.97 17.87 -53.48
C SER A 82 -7.72 19.17 -53.10
N LYS A 83 -8.99 19.08 -52.68
CA LYS A 83 -9.83 20.24 -52.37
C LYS A 83 -9.67 20.79 -50.95
N GLN A 84 -8.98 20.08 -50.05
CA GLN A 84 -8.74 20.52 -48.67
C GLN A 84 -7.37 21.18 -48.44
N LYS A 85 -6.55 21.40 -49.48
CA LYS A 85 -5.21 21.97 -49.32
C LYS A 85 -5.13 23.41 -49.83
N GLY A 86 -4.78 24.32 -48.92
CA GLY A 86 -4.15 25.60 -49.26
C GLY A 86 -2.82 25.41 -50.00
N PRO A 87 -2.10 26.49 -50.34
CA PRO A 87 -1.05 26.53 -51.37
C PRO A 87 0.30 25.89 -50.94
N SER A 88 0.31 24.80 -50.16
CA SER A 88 1.51 24.03 -49.86
C SER A 88 1.53 22.72 -50.65
N LYS A 89 2.33 22.74 -51.70
CA LYS A 89 2.53 21.74 -52.74
C LYS A 89 3.44 20.60 -52.29
N ASP A 90 3.10 19.95 -51.19
CA ASP A 90 3.75 18.70 -50.78
C ASP A 90 2.77 17.54 -51.03
N GLU A 91 3.13 16.67 -51.96
CA GLU A 91 2.41 15.43 -52.29
C GLU A 91 2.50 14.46 -51.12
N GLN A 92 1.58 14.60 -50.16
CA GLN A 92 1.46 13.65 -49.07
C GLN A 92 0.68 12.43 -49.61
N PRO A 93 1.20 11.20 -49.43
CA PRO A 93 0.51 10.00 -49.85
C PRO A 93 -0.85 9.94 -49.16
N ILE A 94 -1.89 9.59 -49.91
CA ILE A 94 -3.24 9.40 -49.38
C ILE A 94 -3.16 8.36 -48.27
N ASN A 95 -3.36 8.78 -47.03
CA ASN A 95 -3.34 7.88 -45.89
C ASN A 95 -4.64 7.08 -45.87
N LEU A 96 -4.55 5.76 -46.02
CA LEU A 96 -5.68 4.84 -45.89
C LEU A 96 -6.43 5.08 -44.57
N GLU A 97 -5.70 5.37 -43.50
CA GLU A 97 -6.27 5.74 -42.21
C GLU A 97 -7.14 6.99 -42.28
N SER A 98 -6.79 8.00 -43.09
CA SER A 98 -7.65 9.19 -43.25
C SER A 98 -8.98 8.84 -43.89
N LEU A 99 -9.02 7.88 -44.81
CA LEU A 99 -10.23 7.47 -45.51
C LEU A 99 -11.08 6.53 -44.63
N LEU A 100 -10.44 5.60 -43.92
CA LEU A 100 -11.09 4.72 -42.93
C LEU A 100 -11.60 5.48 -41.69
N THR A 101 -10.92 6.58 -41.33
CA THR A 101 -11.25 7.45 -40.20
C THR A 101 -12.06 8.68 -40.63
N THR A 102 -12.52 8.74 -41.88
CA THR A 102 -13.78 9.46 -42.19
C THR A 102 -14.97 8.70 -41.60
N ARG A 103 -14.86 8.41 -40.30
CA ARG A 103 -15.99 8.15 -39.43
C ARG A 103 -16.85 9.41 -39.54
N GLU A 104 -18.08 9.22 -40.00
CA GLU A 104 -19.25 9.51 -39.17
C GLU A 104 -18.93 10.50 -38.05
N SER A 105 -19.51 11.71 -38.13
CA SER A 105 -19.50 12.73 -37.07
C SER A 105 -19.24 12.08 -35.72
N ILE A 106 -18.09 12.37 -35.08
CA ILE A 106 -17.79 11.87 -33.74
C ILE A 106 -19.02 12.18 -32.90
N GLU A 107 -19.80 11.16 -32.57
CA GLU A 107 -20.97 11.29 -31.72
C GLU A 107 -20.42 11.58 -30.33
N TYR A 108 -20.19 12.86 -30.06
CA TYR A 108 -19.92 13.34 -28.73
C TYR A 108 -21.20 13.14 -27.94
N GLU A 109 -21.12 12.35 -26.87
CA GLU A 109 -22.18 12.38 -25.87
C GLU A 109 -22.38 13.84 -25.43
N PRO A 110 -23.64 14.29 -25.27
CA PRO A 110 -23.91 15.64 -24.81
C PRO A 110 -23.18 15.88 -23.48
N PHE A 111 -22.50 17.02 -23.38
CA PHE A 111 -21.80 17.39 -22.16
C PHE A 111 -22.80 17.53 -21.01
N ASP A 112 -22.74 16.60 -20.05
CA ASP A 112 -23.58 16.64 -18.87
C ASP A 112 -23.09 17.73 -17.90
N THR A 113 -23.83 18.84 -17.88
CA THR A 113 -23.53 19.99 -17.02
C THR A 113 -23.73 19.68 -15.54
N GLU A 114 -24.60 18.73 -15.18
CA GLU A 114 -24.84 18.34 -13.79
C GLU A 114 -23.66 17.53 -13.25
N LEU A 115 -23.17 16.56 -14.02
CA LEU A 115 -21.95 15.82 -13.69
C LEU A 115 -20.75 16.76 -13.57
N ALA A 116 -20.61 17.72 -14.49
CA ALA A 116 -19.55 18.71 -14.43
C ALA A 116 -19.65 19.61 -13.17
N ALA A 117 -20.85 20.10 -12.83
CA ALA A 117 -21.07 20.87 -11.61
C ALA A 117 -20.79 20.05 -10.34
N ARG A 118 -21.12 18.77 -10.35
CA ARG A 118 -20.79 17.87 -9.24
C ARG A 118 -19.27 17.67 -9.13
N LEU A 119 -18.59 17.46 -10.25
CA LEU A 119 -17.12 17.30 -10.28
C LEU A 119 -16.43 18.55 -9.73
N THR A 120 -16.83 19.75 -10.16
CA THR A 120 -16.25 21.00 -9.64
C THR A 120 -16.52 21.18 -8.15
N SER A 121 -17.72 20.82 -7.68
CA SER A 121 -18.03 20.85 -6.23
C SER A 121 -17.18 19.86 -5.42
N LEU A 122 -16.92 18.66 -5.95
CA LEU A 122 -16.10 17.65 -5.29
C LEU A 122 -14.63 18.09 -5.22
N TYR A 123 -14.13 18.72 -6.28
CA TYR A 123 -12.79 19.29 -6.31
C TYR A 123 -12.63 20.42 -5.29
N ALA A 124 -13.60 21.33 -5.20
CA ALA A 124 -13.60 22.37 -4.17
C ALA A 124 -13.64 21.78 -2.75
N GLN A 125 -14.43 20.72 -2.52
CA GLN A 125 -14.46 20.01 -1.24
C GLN A 125 -13.09 19.38 -0.94
N LEU A 126 -12.48 18.71 -1.91
CA LEU A 126 -11.16 18.11 -1.77
C LEU A 126 -10.09 19.14 -1.42
N GLU A 127 -10.08 20.29 -2.09
CA GLU A 127 -9.14 21.39 -1.80
C GLU A 127 -9.37 21.98 -0.40
N SER A 128 -10.63 22.19 -0.01
CA SER A 128 -10.98 22.68 1.32
C SER A 128 -10.54 21.69 2.41
N LEU A 129 -10.82 20.41 2.24
CA LEU A 129 -10.48 19.37 3.21
C LEU A 129 -8.96 19.22 3.31
N THR A 130 -8.25 19.24 2.19
CA THR A 130 -6.79 19.20 2.16
C THR A 130 -6.19 20.38 2.94
N THR A 131 -6.75 21.58 2.79
CA THR A 131 -6.33 22.76 3.54
C THR A 131 -6.62 22.60 5.04
N THR A 132 -7.80 22.10 5.42
CA THR A 132 -8.14 21.87 6.84
C THR A 132 -7.26 20.79 7.48
N VAL A 133 -6.95 19.71 6.76
CA VAL A 133 -6.05 18.66 7.28
C VAL A 133 -4.64 19.20 7.45
N ALA A 134 -4.15 20.04 6.53
CA ALA A 134 -2.86 20.69 6.69
C ALA A 134 -2.83 21.63 7.91
N GLN A 135 -3.91 22.39 8.15
CA GLN A 135 -4.07 23.21 9.35
C GLN A 135 -4.11 22.36 10.62
N MET A 136 -4.91 21.28 10.64
CA MET A 136 -4.98 20.37 11.79
C MET A 136 -3.63 19.72 12.10
N ARG A 137 -2.85 19.31 11.07
CA ARG A 137 -1.51 18.77 11.29
C ARG A 137 -0.55 19.77 11.93
N ARG A 138 -0.75 21.07 11.68
CA ARG A 138 0.04 22.14 12.28
C ARG A 138 -0.43 22.49 13.69
N ASP A 139 -1.74 22.62 13.90
CA ASP A 139 -2.30 23.20 15.12
C ASP A 139 -2.68 22.16 16.17
N ALA A 140 -3.09 20.94 15.78
CA ALA A 140 -3.52 19.90 16.71
C ALA A 140 -2.41 19.45 17.67
N PRO A 141 -1.14 19.25 17.25
CA PRO A 141 -0.07 18.88 18.18
C PRO A 141 0.17 19.96 19.24
N LEU A 142 0.20 21.23 18.84
CA LEU A 142 0.38 22.36 19.76
C LEU A 142 -0.79 22.50 20.72
N LYS A 143 -2.03 22.31 20.24
CA LYS A 143 -3.22 22.37 21.09
C LYS A 143 -3.25 21.21 22.10
N ALA A 144 -2.89 19.99 21.66
CA ALA A 144 -2.79 18.85 22.56
C ALA A 144 -1.71 19.06 23.63
N ALA A 145 -0.53 19.53 23.23
CA ALA A 145 0.56 19.83 24.17
C ALA A 145 0.14 20.86 25.23
N LYS A 146 -0.53 21.95 24.82
CA LYS A 146 -1.06 22.96 25.77
C LYS A 146 -2.12 22.40 26.71
N ALA A 147 -3.03 21.56 26.21
CA ALA A 147 -4.03 20.93 27.05
C ALA A 147 -3.40 19.99 28.09
N TYR A 148 -2.34 19.27 27.74
CA TYR A 148 -1.58 18.46 28.71
C TYR A 148 -0.80 19.33 29.70
N GLU A 149 -0.21 20.44 29.25
CA GLU A 149 0.46 21.40 30.14
C GLU A 149 -0.51 21.99 31.16
N GLU A 150 -1.69 22.43 30.72
CA GLU A 150 -2.74 22.94 31.61
C GLU A 150 -3.24 21.87 32.59
N ALA A 151 -3.47 20.64 32.14
CA ALA A 151 -3.88 19.54 33.00
C ALA A 151 -2.81 19.17 34.03
N LEU A 152 -1.53 19.16 33.64
CA LEU A 152 -0.40 18.90 34.54
C LEU A 152 -0.24 20.02 35.56
N ASN A 153 -0.30 21.28 35.13
CA ASN A 153 -0.23 22.43 36.04
C ASN A 153 -1.38 22.41 37.05
N ASN A 154 -2.59 21.99 36.63
CA ASN A 154 -3.72 21.86 37.54
C ASN A 154 -3.55 20.70 38.54
N ALA A 155 -2.95 19.58 38.13
CA ALA A 155 -2.64 18.48 39.04
C ALA A 155 -1.58 18.90 40.06
N LEU A 156 -0.50 19.55 39.60
CA LEU A 156 0.55 20.08 40.48
C LEU A 156 0.02 21.10 41.48
N SER A 157 -0.85 22.02 41.06
CA SER A 157 -1.47 22.95 42.00
C SER A 157 -2.37 22.26 43.03
N HIS A 158 -3.04 21.17 42.63
CA HIS A 158 -3.87 20.41 43.56
C HIS A 158 -3.03 19.63 44.57
N ASP A 159 -1.93 19.01 44.13
CA ASP A 159 -0.96 18.34 44.99
C ASP A 159 -0.30 19.34 45.96
N ASP A 160 0.10 20.53 45.49
CA ASP A 160 0.67 21.59 46.33
C ASP A 160 -0.36 22.09 47.39
N GLU A 161 -1.65 22.20 47.01
CA GLU A 161 -2.74 22.56 47.94
C GLU A 161 -3.01 21.44 48.96
N GLU A 162 -2.98 20.16 48.54
CA GLU A 162 -3.12 18.99 49.42
C GLU A 162 -1.94 18.86 50.40
N ASP A 163 -0.71 19.15 49.99
CA ASP A 163 0.47 19.15 50.87
C ASP A 163 0.43 20.33 51.87
N GLU A 164 -0.08 21.49 51.47
CA GLU A 164 -0.28 22.64 52.36
C GLU A 164 -1.45 22.43 53.36
N GLU A 165 -2.54 21.78 52.94
CA GLU A 165 -3.71 21.48 53.79
C GLU A 165 -3.53 20.19 54.62
N GLY A 166 -2.71 19.25 54.14
CA GLY A 166 -2.32 17.98 54.74
C GLY A 166 -1.06 18.04 55.62
N GLY A 167 -0.47 19.23 55.83
CA GLY A 167 0.65 19.48 56.75
C GLY A 167 0.38 19.16 58.23
N TYR A 168 -0.74 18.51 58.56
CA TYR A 168 -1.05 17.96 59.87
C TYR A 168 -1.30 16.45 59.78
N MET A 169 -0.43 15.70 60.45
CA MET A 169 -0.63 14.32 60.95
C MET A 169 -0.35 13.19 59.95
N ASP A 170 0.93 12.90 59.72
CA ASP A 170 1.36 11.50 59.67
C ASP A 170 1.96 11.16 61.05
N GLU A 171 1.08 11.01 62.04
CA GLU A 171 1.40 10.62 63.43
C GLU A 171 1.52 9.08 63.57
N ASP A 172 1.36 8.33 62.47
CA ASP A 172 1.47 6.86 62.43
C ASP A 172 2.80 6.37 61.81
N TYR A 173 3.85 7.20 61.83
CA TYR A 173 5.23 6.71 61.71
C TYR A 173 5.68 6.04 63.01
N GLU A 174 4.95 5.01 63.44
CA GLU A 174 5.54 4.00 64.30
C GLU A 174 6.47 3.20 63.39
N ALA A 175 7.74 3.63 63.35
CA ALA A 175 8.85 2.80 62.92
C ALA A 175 8.85 1.59 63.86
N ASP A 176 8.10 0.56 63.49
CA ASP A 176 8.15 -0.75 64.12
C ASP A 176 9.50 -1.35 63.73
N ASP A 177 10.54 -0.88 64.43
CA ASP A 177 11.94 -1.28 64.34
C ASP A 177 12.04 -2.67 64.99
N VAL A 178 11.34 -3.64 64.39
CA VAL A 178 11.41 -5.04 64.79
C VAL A 178 12.83 -5.50 64.47
N PRO A 179 13.62 -5.93 65.47
CA PRO A 179 14.99 -6.35 65.26
C PRO A 179 14.98 -7.47 64.22
N VAL A 180 15.67 -7.26 63.10
CA VAL A 180 15.94 -8.33 62.14
C VAL A 180 16.88 -9.30 62.85
N ASP A 181 16.37 -10.48 63.20
CA ASP A 181 17.19 -11.56 63.78
C ASP A 181 18.42 -11.80 62.89
N ALA A 182 19.61 -11.63 63.47
CA ALA A 182 20.90 -11.68 62.76
C ALA A 182 21.28 -13.07 62.22
N ASP A 183 20.46 -14.10 62.50
CA ASP A 183 20.62 -15.48 62.06
C ASP A 183 19.74 -15.84 60.84
N MET A 184 19.01 -14.88 60.26
CA MET A 184 18.23 -15.09 59.03
C MET A 184 19.13 -15.07 57.80
N ASP A 185 19.06 -16.12 56.97
CA ASP A 185 19.75 -16.19 55.68
C ASP A 185 19.41 -14.97 54.80
N GLU A 186 20.40 -14.48 54.06
CA GLU A 186 20.29 -13.29 53.20
C GLU A 186 19.07 -13.32 52.24
N GLN A 187 18.71 -14.51 51.75
CA GLN A 187 17.52 -14.70 50.91
C GLN A 187 16.21 -14.43 51.66
N HIS A 188 16.09 -14.90 52.90
CA HIS A 188 14.93 -14.68 53.74
C HIS A 188 14.79 -13.21 54.17
N ARG A 189 15.92 -12.50 54.34
CA ARG A 189 15.94 -11.07 54.63
C ARG A 189 15.41 -10.25 53.46
N GLN A 190 15.90 -10.52 52.25
CA GLN A 190 15.42 -9.86 51.03
C GLN A 190 13.93 -10.14 50.78
N GLU A 191 13.47 -11.36 51.06
CA GLU A 191 12.06 -11.72 50.93
C GLU A 191 11.18 -11.01 51.97
N ALA A 192 11.66 -10.85 53.20
CA ALA A 192 10.95 -10.11 54.25
C ALA A 192 10.88 -8.61 53.95
N GLU A 193 11.96 -8.00 53.46
CA GLU A 193 11.98 -6.60 53.02
C GLU A 193 11.05 -6.37 51.84
N ARG A 194 11.11 -7.24 50.82
CA ARG A 194 10.18 -7.23 49.67
C ARG A 194 8.72 -7.30 50.14
N LYS A 195 8.41 -8.16 51.11
CA LYS A 195 7.05 -8.33 51.63
C LYS A 195 6.56 -7.06 52.34
N ARG A 196 7.41 -6.41 53.14
CA ARG A 196 7.09 -5.13 53.80
C ARG A 196 6.84 -4.02 52.79
N ASP A 197 7.63 -3.96 51.72
CA ASP A 197 7.45 -2.99 50.65
C ASP A 197 6.14 -3.21 49.88
N ILE A 198 5.79 -4.48 49.60
CA ILE A 198 4.52 -4.84 48.99
C ILE A 198 3.35 -4.45 49.90
N GLU A 199 3.43 -4.72 51.21
CA GLU A 199 2.40 -4.34 52.19
C GLU A 199 2.27 -2.80 52.33
N ARG A 200 3.37 -2.06 52.18
CA ARG A 200 3.37 -0.59 52.14
C ARG A 200 2.65 -0.07 50.90
N ILE A 201 3.01 -0.59 49.72
CA ILE A 201 2.39 -0.23 48.44
C ILE A 201 0.90 -0.56 48.45
N GLN A 202 0.51 -1.73 49.00
CA GLN A 202 -0.90 -2.11 49.13
C GLN A 202 -1.70 -1.15 50.03
N ARG A 203 -1.13 -0.69 51.15
CA ARG A 203 -1.79 0.31 52.01
C ARG A 203 -1.94 1.66 51.31
N MET A 204 -0.95 2.10 50.55
CA MET A 204 -1.05 3.32 49.75
C MET A 204 -2.14 3.22 48.67
N LEU A 205 -2.18 2.10 47.95
CA LEU A 205 -3.21 1.83 46.91
C LEU A 205 -4.63 1.68 47.49
N GLN A 206 -4.76 1.25 48.75
CA GLN A 206 -6.05 1.23 49.45
C GLN A 206 -6.53 2.65 49.81
N LYS A 207 -5.61 3.57 50.13
CA LYS A 207 -5.93 4.98 50.40
C LYS A 207 -6.22 5.74 49.10
N HIS A 208 -5.50 5.43 48.03
CA HIS A 208 -5.59 6.07 46.72
C HIS A 208 -5.99 5.08 45.62
N PRO A 209 -7.27 4.66 45.56
CA PRO A 209 -7.76 3.73 44.54
C PRO A 209 -7.67 4.27 43.11
N GLU A 210 -7.57 5.59 42.95
CA GLU A 210 -7.40 6.29 41.68
C GLU A 210 -6.02 6.09 41.04
N TRP A 211 -5.00 5.71 41.81
CA TRP A 211 -3.67 5.37 41.29
C TRP A 211 -3.61 3.94 40.71
N LEU A 212 -4.64 3.13 40.95
CA LEU A 212 -4.74 1.80 40.39
C LEU A 212 -5.02 1.92 38.88
N LEU A 213 -3.99 1.67 38.06
CA LEU A 213 -4.12 1.68 36.60
C LEU A 213 -5.07 0.57 36.13
N GLN A 214 -6.33 0.93 35.91
CA GLN A 214 -7.31 0.06 35.28
C GLN A 214 -7.04 0.02 33.78
N ALA A 215 -6.12 -0.86 33.36
CA ALA A 215 -5.93 -1.14 31.95
C ALA A 215 -7.23 -1.76 31.39
N PRO A 216 -7.85 -1.21 30.34
CA PRO A 216 -9.06 -1.78 29.75
C PRO A 216 -8.72 -3.05 28.97
N LEU A 217 -8.52 -4.16 29.68
CA LEU A 217 -8.25 -5.47 29.12
C LEU A 217 -9.57 -6.14 28.70
N GLY A 218 -10.15 -5.68 27.59
CA GLY A 218 -11.20 -6.40 26.85
C GLY A 218 -12.30 -7.07 27.69
N THR A 219 -12.60 -8.33 27.42
CA THR A 219 -13.55 -9.16 28.20
C THR A 219 -12.86 -9.77 29.43
N GLU A 220 -13.62 -10.03 30.50
CA GLU A 220 -13.12 -10.61 31.77
C GLU A 220 -12.30 -11.90 31.56
N GLN A 221 -12.73 -12.75 30.63
CA GLN A 221 -12.00 -13.96 30.24
C GLN A 221 -10.63 -13.65 29.61
N VAL A 222 -10.50 -12.56 28.86
CA VAL A 222 -9.21 -12.14 28.30
C VAL A 222 -8.33 -11.64 29.44
N GLN A 223 -8.86 -10.85 30.37
CA GLN A 223 -8.14 -10.36 31.54
C GLN A 223 -7.60 -11.49 32.42
N GLU A 224 -8.39 -12.55 32.65
CA GLU A 224 -7.94 -13.77 33.36
C GLU A 224 -6.82 -14.47 32.58
N ARG A 225 -6.92 -14.58 31.25
CA ARG A 225 -5.87 -15.18 30.41
C ARG A 225 -4.58 -14.35 30.33
N TRP A 226 -4.66 -13.04 30.57
CA TRP A 226 -3.49 -12.18 30.78
C TRP A 226 -2.87 -12.43 32.16
N ARG A 227 -3.68 -12.62 33.20
CA ARG A 227 -3.20 -12.95 34.55
C ARG A 227 -2.55 -14.33 34.63
N ASP A 228 -3.11 -15.30 33.92
CA ASP A 228 -2.62 -16.68 33.88
C ASP A 228 -1.47 -16.88 32.88
N GLY A 229 -1.05 -15.81 32.17
CA GLY A 229 0.06 -15.84 31.21
C GLY A 229 -0.21 -16.57 29.89
N GLU A 230 -1.35 -17.26 29.77
CA GLU A 230 -1.74 -18.08 28.62
C GLU A 230 -1.74 -17.30 27.30
N ILE A 231 -2.17 -16.04 27.33
CA ILE A 231 -2.22 -15.20 26.12
C ILE A 231 -0.81 -14.94 25.57
N SER A 232 0.19 -14.82 26.44
CA SER A 232 1.58 -14.53 26.07
C SER A 232 2.22 -15.72 25.34
N ASP A 233 1.87 -16.94 25.75
CA ASP A 233 2.27 -18.18 25.09
C ASP A 233 1.62 -18.34 23.71
N VAL A 234 0.36 -17.96 23.58
CA VAL A 234 -0.35 -17.95 22.29
C VAL A 234 0.31 -16.94 21.34
N TYR A 235 0.66 -15.75 21.81
CA TYR A 235 1.40 -14.77 21.02
C TYR A 235 2.79 -15.29 20.62
N ALA A 236 3.55 -15.87 21.55
CA ALA A 236 4.86 -16.44 21.27
C ALA A 236 4.78 -17.54 20.21
N ARG A 237 3.84 -18.49 20.34
CA ARG A 237 3.61 -19.55 19.34
C ARG A 237 3.18 -18.99 18.00
N SER A 238 2.30 -17.98 17.98
CA SER A 238 1.86 -17.35 16.73
C SER A 238 3.03 -16.68 15.99
N LEU A 239 3.93 -16.03 16.72
CA LEU A 239 5.14 -15.41 16.17
C LEU A 239 6.14 -16.47 15.68
N GLU A 240 6.32 -17.56 16.42
CA GLU A 240 7.14 -18.70 15.96
C GLU A 240 6.56 -19.34 14.68
N THR A 241 5.23 -19.47 14.58
CA THR A 241 4.59 -20.00 13.38
C THR A 241 4.71 -19.05 12.19
N LEU A 242 4.55 -17.74 12.40
CA LEU A 242 4.79 -16.72 11.38
C LEU A 242 6.25 -16.73 10.91
N PHE A 243 7.19 -16.91 11.84
CA PHE A 243 8.61 -17.01 11.53
C PHE A 243 8.93 -18.26 10.70
N LYS A 244 8.34 -19.42 11.05
CA LYS A 244 8.44 -20.64 10.24
C LYS A 244 7.86 -20.44 8.84
N LEU A 245 6.71 -19.79 8.72
CA LEU A 245 6.07 -19.51 7.43
C LEU A 245 6.89 -18.53 6.57
N GLN A 246 7.53 -17.54 7.20
CA GLN A 246 8.36 -16.55 6.53
C GLN A 246 9.77 -17.07 6.21
N GLY A 247 10.21 -18.14 6.88
CA GLY A 247 11.52 -18.80 6.72
C GLY A 247 11.57 -19.95 5.71
N GLU A 248 10.44 -20.42 5.19
CA GLU A 248 10.38 -21.53 4.22
C GLU A 248 10.62 -21.09 2.75
N GLY A 249 11.17 -19.89 2.54
CA GLY A 249 11.50 -19.34 1.21
C GLY A 249 12.97 -18.92 1.02
N SER A 250 13.83 -19.03 2.03
CA SER A 250 15.24 -18.64 1.90
C SER A 250 16.13 -19.73 2.45
N GLY A 251 16.49 -20.69 1.59
CA GLY A 251 17.57 -21.62 1.87
C GLY A 251 18.86 -20.84 2.12
N ILE A 252 19.33 -20.85 3.37
CA ILE A 252 20.71 -20.51 3.72
C ILE A 252 21.18 -21.60 4.65
N GLY A 253 22.19 -22.32 4.16
CA GLY A 253 22.71 -23.54 4.77
C GLY A 253 23.34 -23.29 6.13
N TYR A 254 23.27 -24.35 6.94
CA TYR A 254 24.16 -24.58 8.05
C TYR A 254 25.59 -24.64 7.51
N GLY A 255 26.36 -23.58 7.76
CA GLY A 255 27.79 -23.52 7.54
C GLY A 255 28.48 -23.45 8.90
N ASP A 256 29.09 -24.57 9.24
CA ASP A 256 30.26 -24.81 10.10
C ASP A 256 30.83 -23.63 10.91
N GLU A 257 31.04 -23.91 12.18
CA GLU A 257 31.87 -23.16 13.12
C GLU A 257 33.32 -23.12 12.59
N ASP A 258 33.94 -21.94 12.49
CA ASP A 258 35.35 -21.70 12.86
C ASP A 258 35.85 -20.26 12.56
N GLU A 259 36.69 -19.78 13.46
CA GLU A 259 37.75 -18.74 13.34
C GLU A 259 37.46 -17.21 13.41
N GLU A 260 37.90 -16.68 14.57
CA GLU A 260 38.77 -15.51 14.84
C GLU A 260 38.96 -14.32 13.85
N ASP A 261 38.93 -13.13 14.48
CA ASP A 261 39.86 -11.98 14.38
C ASP A 261 39.44 -10.66 13.68
N GLY A 262 39.81 -9.56 14.37
CA GLY A 262 40.44 -8.38 13.75
C GLY A 262 39.64 -7.31 13.00
N GLY A 263 39.33 -6.19 13.68
CA GLY A 263 39.73 -4.82 13.28
C GLY A 263 39.20 -4.14 11.99
N GLY A 264 38.53 -3.00 12.17
CA GLY A 264 38.87 -1.74 11.47
C GLY A 264 38.10 -1.28 10.22
N SER A 265 37.46 -0.10 10.37
CA SER A 265 37.46 1.04 9.42
C SER A 265 36.57 1.09 8.15
N SER A 266 35.70 2.11 8.16
CA SER A 266 35.35 3.08 7.10
C SER A 266 34.25 2.79 6.06
N ALA A 267 33.25 3.69 6.12
CA ALA A 267 32.64 4.49 5.04
C ALA A 267 31.91 3.85 3.84
N MET A 268 30.66 4.33 3.72
CA MET A 268 29.96 4.75 2.49
C MET A 268 29.09 3.71 1.75
N GLY A 269 27.78 3.93 1.83
CA GLY A 269 26.86 3.86 0.68
C GLY A 269 26.48 2.48 0.14
N GLY A 270 25.30 1.98 0.53
CA GLY A 270 24.65 0.88 -0.18
C GLY A 270 23.44 0.36 0.57
N THR A 271 22.25 0.72 0.09
CA THR A 271 20.98 0.13 0.50
C THR A 271 21.04 -1.40 0.35
N ASN A 272 20.85 -2.14 1.44
CA ASN A 272 20.19 -3.45 1.39
C ASN A 272 19.71 -3.88 2.77
N ALA A 273 18.48 -4.40 2.77
CA ALA A 273 17.78 -4.96 3.91
C ALA A 273 18.58 -6.12 4.53
N GLY A 274 18.76 -6.10 5.85
CA GLY A 274 19.46 -7.19 6.52
C GLY A 274 19.79 -6.95 7.98
N ALA A 275 18.80 -6.53 8.81
CA ALA A 275 18.86 -6.75 10.26
C ALA A 275 17.52 -6.47 11.00
N PRO A 276 16.40 -7.16 10.70
CA PRO A 276 15.27 -7.20 11.65
C PRO A 276 15.41 -8.32 12.70
N LEU A 277 16.34 -9.27 12.53
CA LEU A 277 16.32 -10.55 13.26
C LEU A 277 16.91 -10.51 14.68
N ALA A 278 17.81 -9.59 15.00
CA ALA A 278 18.46 -9.54 16.32
C ALA A 278 17.54 -8.95 17.42
N THR A 279 16.53 -8.15 17.05
CA THR A 279 15.70 -7.44 18.04
C THR A 279 14.48 -8.23 18.50
N THR A 280 13.97 -9.16 17.68
CA THR A 280 12.78 -9.96 17.99
C THR A 280 13.11 -11.22 18.78
N VAL A 281 14.26 -11.86 18.52
CA VAL A 281 14.78 -12.97 19.35
C VAL A 281 15.02 -12.48 20.78
N GLY A 282 15.68 -11.33 20.93
CA GLY A 282 15.86 -10.70 22.25
C GLY A 282 14.55 -10.23 22.90
N LYS A 283 13.46 -10.01 22.15
CA LYS A 283 12.13 -9.71 22.73
C LYS A 283 11.41 -10.97 23.20
N ALA A 284 11.50 -12.06 22.45
CA ALA A 284 10.94 -13.35 22.83
C ALA A 284 11.66 -13.96 24.06
N GLU A 285 12.99 -13.88 24.10
CA GLU A 285 13.76 -14.33 25.26
C GLU A 285 13.56 -13.45 26.50
N ARG A 286 13.47 -12.11 26.34
CA ARG A 286 13.09 -11.23 27.46
C ARG A 286 11.67 -11.47 27.95
N ALA A 287 10.72 -11.81 27.07
CA ALA A 287 9.37 -12.18 27.48
C ALA A 287 9.35 -13.52 28.27
N ARG A 288 10.18 -14.50 27.89
CA ARG A 288 10.35 -15.74 28.67
C ARG A 288 11.07 -15.54 30.00
N LEU A 289 12.00 -14.59 30.09
CA LEU A 289 12.65 -14.24 31.36
C LEU A 289 11.72 -13.44 32.29
N ALA A 290 10.86 -12.57 31.74
CA ALA A 290 9.89 -11.80 32.51
C ALA A 290 8.80 -12.70 33.13
N THR A 291 8.35 -13.74 32.42
CA THR A 291 7.40 -14.73 32.97
C THR A 291 8.01 -15.52 34.12
N GLY A 292 9.29 -15.91 34.04
CA GLY A 292 10.00 -16.59 35.14
C GLY A 292 10.18 -15.75 36.40
N VAL A 293 10.08 -14.42 36.33
CA VAL A 293 10.07 -13.51 37.50
C VAL A 293 8.67 -13.40 38.10
N VAL A 294 7.61 -13.44 37.28
CA VAL A 294 6.21 -13.40 37.74
C VAL A 294 5.78 -14.73 38.37
N GLU A 295 6.24 -15.88 37.86
CA GLU A 295 5.99 -17.19 38.46
C GLU A 295 6.74 -17.43 39.79
N LYS A 296 7.72 -16.58 40.12
CA LYS A 296 8.49 -16.62 41.38
C LYS A 296 8.15 -15.51 42.37
N MET A 297 7.20 -14.63 42.06
CA MET A 297 6.70 -13.59 42.97
C MET A 297 5.54 -14.06 43.83
#